data_AF-A0A2E8IZJ6-F1
#
_entry.id   AF-A0A2E8IZJ6-F1
#
_cell.length_a   1.000
_cell.length_b   1.000
_cell.length_c   1.000
_cell.angle_alpha   90.00
_cell.angle_beta   90.00
_cell.angle_gamma   90.00
#
_symmetry.space_group_name_H-M   'P 1'
#
loop_
_entity.id
_entity.type
_entity.pdbx_description
1 polymer ?
#
loop_
_entity_poly.entity_id
_entity_poly.type
_entity_poly.pdbx_seq_one_letter_code
_entity_poly.pdbx_strand_id
1 'polypeptide(L)'
;MTKSTSKKGAKQDLSWSEVLSLSKTYLKIPLALLFVEAIYWFITQPSNTLVPIQITEAWIWSGLTNIIYGEGTATLTTNNGWMTQVNLSNENFPGVLDTVALYVSDECAGIHEMIFISTLVIMTDGVSQKLKLRSIVVMCSIVYVLNIVRLVAFYPIAADACAIDPNNPACLNPMWQFHETVYTWGFLLILVLMWLVWFWKIGGPSRAIEASGSNENYRVFVRKSWNKVHYAVLGFVLVMLAASAFSVTTNEQAMEAKETLDFCSYSSIATNQCMVAQNTWDNAINTAWSLAGIGLLVAAFTIVQVEKRNLAGNWPSEISESE
;
A
#
# COMPACT_ATOMS: atom_id res chain seq x y z
N MET A 1 23.06 -64.14 -26.91
CA MET A 1 21.64 -63.95 -26.57
C MET A 1 21.52 -62.96 -25.43
N THR A 2 20.70 -61.95 -25.67
CA THR A 2 20.28 -60.83 -24.81
C THR A 2 19.69 -61.24 -23.45
N LYS A 3 19.89 -60.41 -22.42
CA LYS A 3 18.81 -59.59 -21.84
C LYS A 3 19.29 -58.54 -20.84
N SER A 4 18.99 -57.29 -21.19
CA SER A 4 18.75 -56.17 -20.28
C SER A 4 17.55 -56.49 -19.37
N THR A 5 17.61 -56.02 -18.12
CA THR A 5 16.42 -55.49 -17.45
C THR A 5 16.81 -54.32 -16.56
N SER A 6 16.44 -53.13 -17.05
CA SER A 6 16.32 -51.85 -16.37
C SER A 6 15.69 -51.97 -14.97
N LYS A 7 16.32 -51.34 -13.98
CA LYS A 7 15.69 -51.01 -12.70
C LYS A 7 15.39 -49.51 -12.71
N LYS A 8 14.10 -49.19 -12.88
CA LYS A 8 13.48 -47.91 -12.51
C LYS A 8 13.87 -47.55 -11.07
N GLY A 9 14.34 -46.33 -10.85
CA GLY A 9 14.48 -45.78 -9.49
C GLY A 9 15.69 -44.88 -9.31
N ALA A 10 15.75 -43.76 -10.01
CA ALA A 10 16.51 -42.61 -9.53
C ALA A 10 15.55 -41.43 -9.61
N LYS A 11 15.00 -41.04 -8.45
CA LYS A 11 14.45 -39.71 -8.25
C LYS A 11 15.56 -38.74 -8.69
N GLN A 12 15.30 -37.92 -9.70
CA GLN A 12 16.15 -36.77 -10.01
C GLN A 12 16.03 -35.83 -8.80
N ASP A 13 16.94 -35.99 -7.85
CA ASP A 13 17.15 -34.99 -6.82
C ASP A 13 17.70 -33.75 -7.53
N LEU A 14 16.92 -32.67 -7.50
CA LEU A 14 17.31 -31.38 -8.05
C LEU A 14 18.66 -30.96 -7.46
N SER A 15 19.61 -30.59 -8.32
CA SER A 15 20.92 -30.14 -7.85
C SER A 15 20.76 -28.88 -6.98
N TRP A 16 21.57 -28.71 -5.95
CA TRP A 16 21.53 -27.50 -5.10
C TRP A 16 21.71 -26.20 -5.90
N SER A 17 22.40 -26.25 -7.05
CA SER A 17 22.50 -25.14 -8.00
C SER A 17 21.19 -24.87 -8.75
N GLU A 18 20.44 -25.91 -9.14
CA GLU A 18 19.08 -25.75 -9.69
C GLU A 18 18.13 -25.21 -8.62
N VAL A 19 18.19 -25.72 -7.39
CA VAL A 19 17.40 -25.20 -6.25
C VAL A 19 17.75 -23.73 -5.96
N LEU A 20 19.01 -23.33 -6.06
CA LEU A 20 19.44 -21.92 -5.92
C LEU A 20 19.00 -21.03 -7.09
N SER A 21 18.95 -21.58 -8.31
CA SER A 21 18.44 -20.87 -9.49
C SER A 21 16.92 -20.71 -9.47
N LEU A 22 16.21 -21.75 -9.00
CA LEU A 22 14.79 -21.75 -8.76
C LEU A 22 14.46 -20.78 -7.63
N SER A 23 15.20 -20.84 -6.51
CA SER A 23 14.99 -19.96 -5.36
C SER A 23 15.23 -18.50 -5.75
N LYS A 24 16.24 -18.17 -6.57
CA LYS A 24 16.41 -16.81 -7.13
C LYS A 24 15.22 -16.34 -7.97
N THR A 25 14.51 -17.26 -8.62
CA THR A 25 13.32 -16.93 -9.43
C THR A 25 12.09 -16.75 -8.54
N TYR A 26 11.92 -17.60 -7.54
CA TYR A 26 10.82 -17.52 -6.58
C TYR A 26 10.99 -16.42 -5.52
N LEU A 27 12.23 -16.03 -5.18
CA LEU A 27 12.53 -14.93 -4.23
C LEU A 27 12.11 -13.57 -4.79
N LYS A 28 11.96 -13.44 -6.12
CA LYS A 28 11.49 -12.19 -6.74
C LYS A 28 10.11 -11.77 -6.24
N ILE A 29 9.22 -12.74 -5.99
CA ILE A 29 7.85 -12.46 -5.55
C ILE A 29 7.83 -11.95 -4.10
N PRO A 30 8.42 -12.63 -3.10
CA PRO A 30 8.55 -12.09 -1.75
C PRO A 30 9.31 -10.77 -1.69
N LEU A 31 10.38 -10.60 -2.48
CA LEU A 31 11.15 -9.36 -2.49
C LEU A 31 10.35 -8.19 -3.09
N ALA A 32 9.55 -8.46 -4.13
CA ALA A 32 8.62 -7.48 -4.69
C ALA A 32 7.51 -7.12 -3.69
N LEU A 33 6.96 -8.10 -2.97
CA LEU A 33 5.97 -7.84 -1.92
C LEU A 33 6.56 -7.01 -0.77
N LEU A 34 7.77 -7.33 -0.31
CA LEU A 34 8.48 -6.52 0.69
C LEU A 34 8.76 -5.10 0.20
N PHE A 35 9.10 -4.94 -1.08
CA PHE A 35 9.32 -3.62 -1.67
C PHE A 35 8.02 -2.80 -1.76
N VAL A 36 6.91 -3.45 -2.11
CA VAL A 36 5.59 -2.83 -2.16
C VAL A 36 5.12 -2.44 -0.76
N GLU A 37 5.32 -3.30 0.22
CA GLU A 37 5.05 -3.01 1.65
C GLU A 37 5.92 -1.84 2.14
N ALA A 38 7.19 -1.81 1.77
CA ALA A 38 8.08 -0.70 2.11
C ALA A 38 7.64 0.62 1.45
N ILE A 39 7.14 0.59 0.21
CA ILE A 39 6.54 1.76 -0.45
C ILE A 39 5.26 2.18 0.26
N TYR A 40 4.38 1.23 0.59
CA TYR A 40 3.15 1.49 1.33
C TYR A 40 3.48 2.19 2.64
N TRP A 41 4.32 1.58 3.47
CA TRP A 41 4.77 2.14 4.74
C TRP A 41 5.40 3.53 4.58
N PHE A 42 6.20 3.72 3.52
CA PHE A 42 6.83 4.99 3.21
C PHE A 42 5.82 6.11 2.88
N ILE A 43 4.77 5.80 2.11
CA ILE A 43 3.77 6.81 1.74
C ILE A 43 2.68 7.00 2.80
N THR A 44 2.44 6.02 3.68
CA THR A 44 1.37 6.07 4.67
C THR A 44 1.81 6.49 6.06
N GLN A 45 3.09 6.33 6.43
CA GLN A 45 3.56 6.69 7.77
C GLN A 45 3.40 8.16 8.14
N PRO A 46 3.69 9.16 7.28
CA PRO A 46 3.26 10.52 7.57
C PRO A 46 1.77 10.60 7.22
N SER A 47 0.91 10.74 8.24
CA SER A 47 -0.55 10.88 8.08
C SER A 47 -0.93 11.98 7.07
N ASN A 48 -0.08 12.99 6.92
CA ASN A 48 -0.26 14.14 6.05
C ASN A 48 -0.06 13.87 4.55
N THR A 49 0.54 12.74 4.15
CA THR A 49 0.93 12.49 2.76
C THR A 49 -0.28 12.25 1.85
N LEU A 50 -1.34 11.66 2.40
CA LEU A 50 -2.54 11.22 1.67
C LEU A 50 -3.77 12.05 2.06
N VAL A 51 -3.57 13.18 2.74
CA VAL A 51 -4.63 14.11 3.13
C VAL A 51 -5.54 14.54 1.98
N PRO A 52 -5.05 14.83 0.75
CA PRO A 52 -5.93 15.25 -0.33
C PRO A 52 -7.01 14.22 -0.65
N ILE A 53 -6.65 12.93 -0.69
CA ILE A 53 -7.61 11.87 -0.99
C ILE A 53 -8.56 11.64 0.20
N GLN A 54 -8.05 11.68 1.43
CA GLN A 54 -8.86 11.55 2.65
C GLN A 54 -9.89 12.68 2.79
N ILE A 55 -9.51 13.92 2.47
CA ILE A 55 -10.43 15.07 2.45
C ILE A 55 -11.50 14.87 1.40
N THR A 56 -11.12 14.46 0.18
CA THR A 56 -12.11 14.24 -0.88
C THR A 56 -13.09 13.13 -0.51
N GLU A 57 -12.63 12.08 0.15
CA GLU A 57 -13.53 11.02 0.61
C GLU A 57 -14.44 11.45 1.74
N ALA A 58 -13.91 12.12 2.77
CA ALA A 58 -14.72 12.64 3.86
C ALA A 58 -15.80 13.62 3.34
N TRP A 59 -15.46 14.44 2.35
CA TRP A 59 -16.39 15.34 1.68
C TRP A 59 -17.47 14.59 0.89
N ILE A 60 -17.09 13.61 0.05
CA ILE A 60 -18.06 12.81 -0.72
C ILE A 60 -18.95 12.00 0.22
N TRP A 61 -18.36 11.36 1.23
CA TRP A 61 -19.07 10.53 2.18
C TRP A 61 -20.09 11.32 2.99
N SER A 62 -19.69 12.44 3.59
CA SER A 62 -20.64 13.31 4.32
C SER A 62 -21.73 13.87 3.41
N GLY A 63 -21.38 14.28 2.18
CA GLY A 63 -22.35 14.75 1.19
C GLY A 63 -23.38 13.68 0.79
N LEU A 64 -22.91 12.48 0.46
CA LEU A 64 -23.79 11.36 0.07
C LEU A 64 -24.65 10.88 1.24
N THR A 65 -24.11 10.82 2.45
CA THR A 65 -24.87 10.42 3.64
C THR A 65 -26.03 11.38 3.89
N ASN A 66 -25.78 12.69 3.81
CA ASN A 66 -26.85 13.69 3.93
C ASN A 66 -27.87 13.61 2.79
N ILE A 67 -27.43 13.34 1.55
CA ILE A 67 -28.34 13.21 0.39
C ILE A 67 -29.24 11.98 0.53
N ILE A 68 -28.70 10.85 1.00
CA ILE A 68 -29.41 9.56 1.01
C ILE A 68 -30.27 9.41 2.26
N TYR A 69 -29.76 9.81 3.43
CA TYR A 69 -30.41 9.53 4.72
C TYR A 69 -31.00 10.78 5.39
N GLY A 70 -30.78 11.97 4.85
CA GLY A 70 -31.38 13.22 5.32
C GLY A 70 -30.36 14.25 5.78
N GLU A 71 -30.73 15.53 5.68
CA GLU A 71 -29.86 16.64 6.07
C GLU A 71 -29.55 16.62 7.58
N GLY A 72 -28.27 16.80 7.92
CA GLY A 72 -27.81 16.80 9.31
C GLY A 72 -27.43 15.43 9.88
N THR A 73 -27.57 14.35 9.08
CA THR A 73 -27.15 13.00 9.46
C THR A 73 -25.63 12.82 9.46
N ALA A 74 -24.90 13.64 8.70
CA ALA A 74 -23.44 13.66 8.69
C ALA A 74 -22.91 15.09 8.73
N THR A 75 -21.96 15.37 9.62
CA THR A 75 -21.27 16.66 9.70
C THR A 75 -19.78 16.47 9.48
N LEU A 76 -19.22 17.27 8.56
CA LEU A 76 -17.79 17.24 8.24
C LEU A 76 -17.04 18.15 9.23
N THR A 77 -16.03 17.60 9.91
CA THR A 77 -15.21 18.30 10.90
C THR A 77 -13.72 18.05 10.64
N THR A 78 -12.89 18.75 11.41
CA THR A 78 -11.44 18.58 11.34
C THR A 78 -10.93 17.48 12.27
N ASN A 79 -9.99 16.69 11.79
CA ASN A 79 -9.07 15.89 12.59
C ASN A 79 -7.65 16.32 12.22
N ASN A 80 -6.81 16.62 13.21
CA ASN A 80 -5.43 17.05 12.99
C ASN A 80 -5.28 18.29 12.07
N GLY A 81 -6.27 19.18 12.08
CA GLY A 81 -6.30 20.39 11.26
C GLY A 81 -6.79 20.18 9.82
N TRP A 82 -7.08 18.94 9.42
CA TRP A 82 -7.58 18.59 8.09
C TRP A 82 -9.04 18.14 8.14
N MET A 83 -9.82 18.43 7.09
CA MET A 83 -11.25 18.08 7.00
C MET A 83 -11.45 16.59 6.64
N THR A 84 -11.00 15.70 7.52
CA THR A 84 -11.01 14.24 7.31
C THR A 84 -11.94 13.49 8.27
N GLN A 85 -12.61 14.19 9.20
CA GLN A 85 -13.53 13.59 10.16
C GLN A 85 -14.99 13.83 9.76
N VAL A 86 -15.80 12.79 9.85
CA VAL A 86 -17.25 12.82 9.64
C VAL A 86 -17.93 12.34 10.91
N ASN A 87 -18.73 13.21 11.51
CA ASN A 87 -19.56 12.85 12.65
C ASN A 87 -20.95 12.49 12.15
N LEU A 88 -21.34 11.24 12.37
CA LEU A 88 -22.68 10.74 12.08
C LEU A 88 -23.59 11.07 13.25
N SER A 89 -24.80 11.55 12.98
CA SER A 89 -25.77 11.96 14.01
C SER A 89 -27.07 11.17 13.88
N ASN A 90 -27.55 10.60 14.99
CA ASN A 90 -28.83 9.92 15.09
C ASN A 90 -29.26 9.86 16.56
N GLU A 91 -30.52 10.15 16.87
CA GLU A 91 -31.11 10.18 18.22
C GLU A 91 -30.88 8.90 19.05
N ASN A 92 -30.62 7.77 18.40
CA ASN A 92 -30.39 6.49 19.07
C ASN A 92 -28.90 6.18 19.33
N PHE A 93 -27.98 7.02 18.83
CA PHE A 93 -26.54 6.79 18.98
C PHE A 93 -26.08 6.98 20.43
N PRO A 94 -25.06 6.21 20.86
CA PRO A 94 -24.58 6.28 22.22
C PRO A 94 -23.85 7.60 22.49
N GLY A 95 -24.21 8.26 23.61
CA GLY A 95 -23.50 9.43 24.11
C GLY A 95 -24.45 10.55 24.52
N VAL A 96 -23.88 11.71 24.88
CA VAL A 96 -24.68 12.90 25.26
C VAL A 96 -25.02 13.76 24.03
N LEU A 97 -24.31 13.54 22.92
CA LEU A 97 -24.44 14.31 21.68
C LEU A 97 -25.09 13.50 20.57
N ASP A 98 -25.46 12.23 20.81
CA ASP A 98 -26.08 11.35 19.82
C ASP A 98 -25.27 11.28 18.50
N THR A 99 -23.94 11.33 18.63
CA THR A 99 -22.99 11.42 17.52
C THR A 99 -21.90 10.37 17.60
N VAL A 100 -21.58 9.77 16.46
CA VAL A 100 -20.43 8.87 16.27
C VAL A 100 -19.40 9.57 15.41
N ALA A 101 -18.25 9.89 15.99
CA ALA A 101 -17.14 10.55 15.31
C ALA A 101 -16.23 9.52 14.63
N LEU A 102 -16.08 9.63 13.31
CA LEU A 102 -15.27 8.73 12.49
C LEU A 102 -14.32 9.56 11.63
N TYR A 103 -13.06 9.14 11.47
CA TYR A 103 -12.11 9.81 10.58
C TYR A 103 -11.69 8.88 9.45
N VAL A 104 -11.37 9.47 8.30
CA VAL A 104 -10.91 8.74 7.11
C VAL A 104 -9.40 8.53 7.23
N SER A 105 -8.98 7.30 7.59
CA SER A 105 -7.59 6.85 7.54
C SER A 105 -7.14 6.52 6.10
N ASP A 106 -5.85 6.30 5.90
CA ASP A 106 -5.27 5.74 4.67
C ASP A 106 -5.85 4.35 4.32
N GLU A 107 -6.22 3.56 5.32
CA GLU A 107 -6.92 2.28 5.13
C GLU A 107 -8.39 2.50 4.72
N CYS A 108 -9.03 3.56 5.21
CA CYS A 108 -10.39 3.94 4.79
C CYS A 108 -10.41 4.45 3.35
N ALA A 109 -9.35 5.16 2.95
CA ALA A 109 -9.15 5.59 1.57
C ALA A 109 -8.79 4.47 0.59
N GLY A 110 -8.61 3.27 1.12
CA GLY A 110 -8.20 2.05 0.43
C GLY A 110 -6.96 2.23 -0.42
N ILE A 111 -5.99 2.98 0.12
CA ILE A 111 -4.69 3.18 -0.51
C ILE A 111 -3.94 1.86 -0.62
N HIS A 112 -4.08 0.98 0.37
CA HIS A 112 -3.50 -0.35 0.34
C HIS A 112 -4.01 -1.17 -0.86
N GLU A 113 -5.32 -1.16 -1.09
CA GLU A 113 -5.99 -1.84 -2.20
C GLU A 113 -5.56 -1.26 -3.56
N MET A 114 -5.43 0.07 -3.66
CA MET A 114 -4.96 0.75 -4.86
C MET A 114 -3.50 0.39 -5.19
N ILE A 115 -2.62 0.31 -4.19
CA ILE A 115 -1.24 -0.12 -4.40
C ILE A 115 -1.18 -1.59 -4.80
N PHE A 116 -1.97 -2.44 -4.15
CA PHE A 116 -2.02 -3.86 -4.44
C PHE A 116 -2.43 -4.13 -5.90
N ILE A 117 -3.54 -3.55 -6.37
CA ILE A 117 -4.00 -3.75 -7.74
C ILE A 117 -3.06 -3.13 -8.77
N SER A 118 -2.46 -1.98 -8.44
CA SER A 118 -1.45 -1.34 -9.29
C SER A 118 -0.24 -2.23 -9.48
N THR A 119 0.23 -2.85 -8.40
CA THR A 119 1.36 -3.78 -8.39
C THR A 119 1.07 -4.99 -9.28
N LEU A 120 -0.11 -5.61 -9.15
CA LEU A 120 -0.51 -6.75 -9.99
C LEU A 120 -0.50 -6.40 -11.49
N VAL A 121 -1.01 -5.21 -11.84
CA VAL A 121 -1.01 -4.73 -13.23
C VAL A 121 0.41 -4.43 -13.73
N ILE A 122 1.27 -3.83 -12.90
CA ILE A 122 2.66 -3.51 -13.25
C ILE A 122 3.48 -4.77 -13.47
N MET A 123 3.33 -5.78 -12.61
CA MET A 123 4.04 -7.06 -12.67
C MET A 123 3.52 -8.00 -13.79
N THR A 124 2.42 -7.65 -14.45
CA THR A 124 1.90 -8.46 -15.57
C THR A 124 2.78 -8.29 -16.81
N ASP A 125 3.44 -9.36 -17.25
CA ASP A 125 4.31 -9.35 -18.43
C ASP A 125 3.54 -9.28 -19.76
N GLY A 126 4.21 -8.82 -20.82
CA GLY A 126 3.63 -8.77 -22.18
C GLY A 126 2.60 -7.66 -22.43
N VAL A 127 2.38 -6.75 -21.47
CA VAL A 127 1.45 -5.62 -21.60
C VAL A 127 2.20 -4.29 -21.75
N SER A 128 1.80 -3.45 -22.71
CA SER A 128 2.43 -2.14 -22.92
C SER A 128 2.24 -1.20 -21.73
N GLN A 129 3.25 -0.39 -21.41
CA GLN A 129 3.23 0.53 -20.26
C GLN A 129 2.06 1.53 -20.30
N LYS A 130 1.67 1.99 -21.50
CA LYS A 130 0.50 2.87 -21.66
C LYS A 130 -0.80 2.18 -21.26
N LEU A 131 -0.96 0.89 -21.59
CA LEU A 131 -2.15 0.12 -21.24
C LEU A 131 -2.15 -0.22 -19.74
N LYS A 132 -0.98 -0.54 -19.17
CA LYS A 132 -0.81 -0.71 -17.72
C LYS A 132 -1.28 0.54 -16.96
N LEU A 133 -0.74 1.72 -17.29
CA LEU A 133 -1.09 2.97 -16.60
C LEU A 133 -2.57 3.32 -16.73
N ARG A 134 -3.17 3.17 -17.92
CA ARG A 134 -4.62 3.38 -18.10
C ARG A 134 -5.46 2.43 -17.25
N SER A 135 -5.02 1.18 -17.15
CA SER A 135 -5.71 0.16 -16.36
C SER A 135 -5.62 0.47 -14.87
N ILE A 136 -4.44 0.88 -14.39
CA ILE A 136 -4.24 1.33 -13.01
C ILE A 136 -5.20 2.45 -12.65
N VAL A 137 -5.25 3.51 -13.47
CA VAL A 137 -6.16 4.65 -13.20
C VAL A 137 -7.62 4.21 -13.11
N VAL A 138 -8.07 3.36 -14.03
CA VAL A 138 -9.46 2.86 -14.03
C VAL A 138 -9.73 1.97 -12.81
N MET A 139 -8.84 1.04 -12.50
CA MET A 139 -9.02 0.10 -11.39
C MET A 139 -8.95 0.82 -10.04
N CYS A 140 -8.01 1.75 -9.84
CA CYS A 140 -7.95 2.58 -8.64
C CYS A 140 -9.20 3.46 -8.50
N SER A 141 -9.75 3.99 -9.61
CA SER A 141 -11.01 4.75 -9.58
C SER A 141 -12.20 3.88 -9.16
N ILE A 142 -12.24 2.62 -9.58
CA ILE A 142 -13.27 1.66 -9.14
C ILE A 142 -13.13 1.39 -7.64
N VAL A 143 -11.91 1.12 -7.17
CA VAL A 143 -11.62 0.89 -5.75
C VAL A 143 -12.04 2.09 -4.90
N TYR A 144 -11.70 3.31 -5.34
CA TYR A 144 -12.12 4.55 -4.68
C TYR A 144 -13.64 4.64 -4.53
N VAL A 145 -14.40 4.37 -5.59
CA VAL A 145 -15.87 4.39 -5.53
C VAL A 145 -16.40 3.29 -4.59
N LEU A 146 -15.81 2.10 -4.60
CA LEU A 146 -16.21 1.03 -3.68
C LEU A 146 -15.94 1.39 -2.21
N ASN A 147 -14.85 2.10 -1.91
CA ASN A 147 -14.58 2.63 -0.58
C ASN A 147 -15.67 3.61 -0.14
N ILE A 148 -16.06 4.55 -1.01
CA ILE A 148 -17.17 5.47 -0.72
C ILE A 148 -18.46 4.71 -0.43
N VAL A 149 -18.80 3.68 -1.22
CA VAL A 149 -19.99 2.85 -0.98
C VAL A 149 -19.93 2.16 0.38
N ARG A 150 -18.77 1.64 0.77
CA ARG A 150 -18.55 1.08 2.12
C ARG A 150 -18.79 2.13 3.21
N LEU A 151 -18.25 3.34 3.07
CA LEU A 151 -18.43 4.41 4.06
C LEU A 151 -19.90 4.85 4.18
N VAL A 152 -20.60 4.99 3.05
CA VAL A 152 -22.03 5.35 3.02
C VAL A 152 -22.91 4.27 3.67
N ALA A 153 -22.49 3.01 3.67
CA ALA A 153 -23.21 1.92 4.33
C ALA A 153 -23.10 1.95 5.87
N PHE A 154 -22.16 2.73 6.45
CA PHE A 154 -22.01 2.78 7.91
C PHE A 154 -23.23 3.36 8.61
N TYR A 155 -23.79 4.46 8.08
CA TYR A 155 -24.93 5.14 8.70
C TYR A 155 -26.16 4.23 8.90
N PRO A 156 -26.72 3.57 7.86
CA PRO A 156 -27.93 2.77 8.04
C PRO A 156 -27.69 1.55 8.91
N ILE A 157 -26.50 0.93 8.84
CA ILE A 157 -26.16 -0.23 9.68
C ILE A 157 -26.11 0.17 11.16
N ALA A 158 -25.47 1.31 11.47
CA ALA A 158 -25.42 1.83 12.83
C ALA A 158 -26.81 2.29 13.31
N ALA A 159 -27.55 3.04 12.49
CA ALA A 159 -28.87 3.56 12.85
C ALA A 159 -29.89 2.45 13.13
N ASP A 160 -29.91 1.39 12.32
CA ASP A 160 -30.81 0.25 12.50
C ASP A 160 -30.48 -0.55 13.77
N ALA A 161 -29.19 -0.84 13.99
CA ALA A 161 -28.74 -1.56 15.18
C ALA A 161 -28.99 -0.76 16.47
N CYS A 162 -28.73 0.55 16.46
CA CYS A 162 -28.98 1.42 17.61
C CYS A 162 -30.47 1.72 17.82
N ALA A 163 -31.33 1.59 16.81
CA ALA A 163 -32.78 1.66 17.02
C ALA A 163 -33.32 0.47 17.85
N ILE A 164 -32.62 -0.67 17.83
CA ILE A 164 -32.99 -1.88 18.60
C ILE A 164 -32.49 -1.77 20.05
N ASP A 165 -31.27 -1.27 20.26
CA ASP A 165 -30.64 -1.11 21.58
C ASP A 165 -30.05 0.31 21.75
N PRO A 166 -30.90 1.32 21.98
CA PRO A 166 -30.50 2.71 21.99
C PRO A 166 -29.60 3.05 23.18
N ASN A 167 -28.71 4.03 23.00
CA ASN A 167 -27.76 4.50 24.02
C ASN A 167 -26.75 3.47 24.54
N ASN A 168 -26.69 2.27 23.95
CA ASN A 168 -25.68 1.27 24.27
C ASN A 168 -24.52 1.34 23.25
N PRO A 169 -23.26 1.57 23.67
CA PRO A 169 -22.11 1.54 22.75
C PRO A 169 -21.99 0.26 21.91
N ALA A 170 -22.50 -0.87 22.42
CA ALA A 170 -22.51 -2.15 21.70
C ALA A 170 -23.38 -2.13 20.43
N CYS A 171 -24.30 -1.18 20.29
CA CYS A 171 -25.14 -1.06 19.09
C CYS A 171 -24.33 -0.69 17.82
N LEU A 172 -23.10 -0.18 17.98
CA LEU A 172 -22.19 0.12 16.87
C LEU A 172 -21.44 -1.12 16.37
N ASN A 173 -21.49 -2.25 17.09
CA ASN A 173 -20.76 -3.46 16.72
C ASN A 173 -21.08 -3.98 15.31
N PRO A 174 -22.35 -4.01 14.84
CA PRO A 174 -22.66 -4.44 13.48
C PRO A 174 -21.99 -3.58 12.39
N MET A 175 -21.88 -2.27 12.61
CA MET A 175 -21.16 -1.36 11.71
C MET A 175 -19.67 -1.73 11.64
N TRP A 176 -19.05 -1.97 12.79
CA TRP A 176 -17.64 -2.38 12.87
C TRP A 176 -17.39 -3.76 12.29
N GLN A 177 -18.29 -4.73 12.53
CA GLN A 177 -18.21 -6.06 11.93
C GLN A 177 -18.34 -6.00 10.40
N PHE A 178 -19.21 -5.15 9.87
CA PHE A 178 -19.28 -4.90 8.43
C PHE A 178 -17.97 -4.33 7.90
N HIS A 179 -17.44 -3.29 8.56
CA HIS A 179 -16.16 -2.69 8.20
C HIS A 179 -15.03 -3.74 8.18
N GLU A 180 -14.91 -4.54 9.23
CA GLU A 180 -13.89 -5.58 9.38
C GLU A 180 -14.05 -6.68 8.32
N THR A 181 -15.29 -7.12 8.04
CA THR A 181 -15.55 -8.16 7.04
C THR A 181 -15.17 -7.70 5.63
N VAL A 182 -15.55 -6.47 5.27
CA VAL A 182 -15.22 -5.88 3.96
C VAL A 182 -13.71 -5.69 3.83
N TYR A 183 -13.06 -5.24 4.90
CA TYR A 183 -11.61 -5.03 4.95
C TYR A 183 -10.82 -6.34 4.86
N THR A 184 -11.15 -7.35 5.66
CA THR A 184 -10.38 -8.59 5.78
C THR A 184 -10.54 -9.51 4.57
N TRP A 185 -11.74 -9.61 4.01
CA TRP A 185 -12.05 -10.58 2.94
C TRP A 185 -12.65 -9.92 1.69
N GLY A 186 -13.52 -8.93 1.87
CA GLY A 186 -14.30 -8.33 0.79
C GLY A 186 -13.43 -7.72 -0.30
N PHE A 187 -12.54 -6.78 0.08
CA PHE A 187 -11.69 -6.10 -0.88
C PHE A 187 -10.72 -7.05 -1.58
N LEU A 188 -10.04 -7.94 -0.87
CA LEU A 188 -9.12 -8.90 -1.47
C LEU A 188 -9.81 -9.72 -2.58
N LEU A 189 -11.01 -10.24 -2.30
CA LEU A 189 -11.78 -11.02 -3.27
C LEU A 189 -12.14 -10.18 -4.50
N ILE A 190 -12.64 -8.95 -4.30
CA ILE A 190 -13.00 -8.04 -5.38
C ILE A 190 -11.78 -7.71 -6.25
N LEU A 191 -10.64 -7.39 -5.63
CA LEU A 191 -9.41 -7.03 -6.35
C LEU A 191 -8.88 -8.19 -7.19
N VAL A 192 -8.86 -9.40 -6.63
CA VAL A 192 -8.42 -10.59 -7.37
C VAL A 192 -9.36 -10.87 -8.54
N LEU A 193 -10.68 -10.81 -8.35
CA LEU A 193 -11.64 -10.99 -9.45
C LEU A 193 -11.49 -9.91 -10.52
N MET A 194 -11.36 -8.65 -10.12
CA MET A 194 -11.17 -7.52 -11.03
C MET A 194 -9.90 -7.69 -11.86
N TRP A 195 -8.80 -8.08 -11.21
CA TRP A 195 -7.54 -8.39 -11.88
C TRP A 195 -7.67 -9.58 -12.82
N LEU A 196 -8.32 -10.68 -12.41
CA LEU A 196 -8.53 -11.86 -13.26
C LEU A 196 -9.31 -11.51 -14.53
N VAL A 197 -10.41 -10.76 -14.40
CA VAL A 197 -11.23 -10.31 -15.54
C VAL A 197 -10.40 -9.43 -16.47
N TRP A 198 -9.63 -8.49 -15.91
CA TRP A 198 -8.74 -7.62 -16.66
C TRP A 198 -7.63 -8.40 -17.39
N PHE A 199 -6.98 -9.34 -16.69
CA PHE A 199 -5.91 -10.19 -17.21
C PHE A 199 -6.39 -11.08 -18.36
N TRP A 200 -7.57 -11.68 -18.23
CA TRP A 200 -8.20 -12.45 -19.30
C TRP A 200 -8.54 -11.58 -20.51
N LYS A 201 -9.15 -10.41 -20.28
CA LYS A 201 -9.58 -9.50 -21.37
C LYS A 201 -8.42 -8.99 -22.23
N ILE A 202 -7.22 -8.86 -21.65
CA ILE A 202 -6.02 -8.38 -22.35
C ILE A 202 -5.27 -9.49 -23.11
N GLY A 203 -5.70 -10.75 -22.96
CA GLY A 203 -5.01 -11.90 -23.53
C GLY A 203 -3.76 -12.27 -22.73
N GLY A 204 -3.80 -12.07 -21.41
CA GLY A 204 -2.71 -12.36 -20.48
C GLY A 204 -2.07 -13.75 -20.67
N PRO A 205 -2.82 -14.85 -20.84
CA PRO A 205 -2.24 -16.18 -21.00
C PRO A 205 -1.40 -16.32 -22.29
N SER A 206 -1.89 -15.85 -23.43
CA SER A 206 -1.17 -15.95 -24.71
C SER A 206 0.02 -15.00 -24.78
N ARG A 207 -0.12 -13.80 -24.20
CA ARG A 207 0.96 -12.79 -24.17
C ARG A 207 2.03 -13.05 -23.13
N ALA A 208 1.70 -13.63 -21.98
CA ALA A 208 2.69 -14.06 -21.00
C ALA A 208 3.54 -15.22 -21.53
N ILE A 209 2.92 -16.13 -22.31
CA ILE A 209 3.63 -17.21 -23.01
C ILE A 209 4.51 -16.64 -24.14
N GLU A 210 4.05 -15.68 -24.95
CA GLU A 210 4.89 -15.00 -25.95
C GLU A 210 6.00 -14.14 -25.34
N ALA A 211 5.73 -13.45 -24.23
CA ALA A 211 6.71 -12.61 -23.54
C ALA A 211 7.85 -13.43 -22.92
N SER A 212 7.59 -14.68 -22.52
CA SER A 212 8.64 -15.63 -22.11
C SER A 212 9.66 -15.93 -23.22
N GLY A 213 9.32 -15.63 -24.49
CA GLY A 213 10.22 -15.72 -25.64
C GLY A 213 10.67 -14.37 -26.22
N SER A 214 10.30 -13.22 -25.64
CA SER A 214 10.56 -11.90 -26.23
C SER A 214 11.75 -11.16 -25.63
N ASN A 215 12.56 -10.54 -26.50
CA ASN A 215 13.72 -9.71 -26.17
C ASN A 215 13.31 -8.42 -25.43
N GLU A 216 13.46 -8.40 -24.11
CA GLU A 216 13.29 -7.17 -23.31
C GLU A 216 14.30 -6.09 -23.76
N ASN A 217 13.81 -4.84 -23.90
CA ASN A 217 14.63 -3.68 -24.30
C ASN A 217 15.35 -3.01 -23.12
N TYR A 218 14.95 -3.37 -21.89
CA TYR A 218 15.48 -2.82 -20.67
C TYR A 218 15.87 -3.96 -19.75
N ARG A 219 17.07 -3.87 -19.17
CA ARG A 219 17.51 -4.82 -18.15
C ARG A 219 17.79 -4.04 -16.88
N VAL A 220 17.13 -4.46 -15.80
CA VAL A 220 17.41 -3.98 -14.45
C VAL A 220 18.34 -4.99 -13.79
N PHE A 221 19.49 -4.53 -13.30
CA PHE A 221 20.40 -5.39 -12.56
C PHE A 221 21.13 -4.62 -11.47
N VAL A 222 21.63 -5.37 -10.48
CA VAL A 222 22.44 -4.81 -9.40
C VAL A 222 23.81 -4.42 -9.96
N ARG A 223 24.22 -3.18 -9.71
CA ARG A 223 25.49 -2.63 -10.19
C ARG A 223 26.67 -3.49 -9.72
N LYS A 224 27.46 -3.95 -10.69
CA LYS A 224 28.65 -4.79 -10.44
C LYS A 224 29.94 -3.96 -10.31
N SER A 225 30.04 -2.84 -11.03
CA SER A 225 31.20 -1.95 -11.01
C SER A 225 30.96 -0.73 -10.14
N TRP A 226 31.84 -0.52 -9.16
CA TRP A 226 31.72 0.54 -8.16
C TRP A 226 32.86 1.54 -8.31
N ASN A 227 32.52 2.83 -8.46
CA ASN A 227 33.50 3.93 -8.47
C ASN A 227 33.48 4.64 -7.11
N LYS A 228 34.53 5.40 -6.79
CA LYS A 228 34.67 6.22 -5.57
C LYS A 228 33.48 7.16 -5.35
N VAL A 229 32.89 7.67 -6.43
CA VAL A 229 31.68 8.51 -6.37
C VAL A 229 30.48 7.73 -5.81
N HIS A 230 30.27 6.47 -6.21
CA HIS A 230 29.16 5.66 -5.70
C HIS A 230 29.32 5.36 -4.21
N TYR A 231 30.54 5.08 -3.75
CA TYR A 231 30.82 4.89 -2.33
C TYR A 231 30.60 6.19 -1.52
N ALA A 232 30.99 7.34 -2.08
CA ALA A 232 30.72 8.63 -1.45
C ALA A 232 29.22 8.92 -1.34
N VAL A 233 28.45 8.62 -2.39
CA VAL A 233 26.99 8.75 -2.40
C VAL A 233 26.34 7.81 -1.38
N LEU A 234 26.76 6.54 -1.30
CA LEU A 234 26.26 5.62 -0.26
C LEU A 234 26.64 6.07 1.16
N GLY A 235 27.83 6.64 1.35
CA GLY A 235 28.23 7.25 2.61
C GLY A 235 27.30 8.42 3.00
N PHE A 236 26.95 9.27 2.04
CA PHE A 236 25.97 10.33 2.25
C PHE A 236 24.59 9.78 2.61
N VAL A 237 24.13 8.71 1.96
CA VAL A 237 22.87 8.05 2.33
C VAL A 237 22.90 7.54 3.77
N LEU A 238 23.99 6.90 4.21
CA LEU A 238 24.13 6.44 5.60
C LEU A 238 24.04 7.60 6.59
N VAL A 239 24.63 8.75 6.27
CA VAL A 239 24.51 9.96 7.10
C VAL A 239 23.06 10.46 7.14
N MET A 240 22.34 10.47 6.02
CA MET A 240 20.92 10.86 6.00
C MET A 240 20.05 9.92 6.83
N LEU A 241 20.28 8.60 6.75
CA LEU A 241 19.55 7.61 7.56
C LEU A 241 19.87 7.74 9.05
N ALA A 242 21.14 7.97 9.40
CA ALA A 242 21.54 8.23 10.78
C ALA A 242 20.95 9.53 11.32
N ALA A 243 20.96 10.60 10.52
CA ALA A 243 20.35 11.89 10.89
C ALA A 243 18.82 11.78 11.04
N SER A 244 18.17 11.00 10.17
CA SER A 244 16.75 10.66 10.29
C SER A 244 16.45 9.98 11.63
N ALA A 245 17.18 8.90 11.95
CA ALA A 245 16.99 8.17 13.20
C ALA A 245 17.25 9.09 14.41
N PHE A 246 18.35 9.84 14.39
CA PHE A 246 18.72 10.77 15.44
C PHE A 246 17.62 11.81 15.68
N SER A 247 17.10 12.44 14.61
CA SER A 247 16.05 13.47 14.69
C SER A 247 14.78 13.01 15.42
N VAL A 248 14.44 11.72 15.35
CA VAL A 248 13.28 11.16 16.07
C VAL A 248 13.67 10.75 17.48
N THR A 249 14.76 9.98 17.62
CA THR A 249 15.11 9.38 18.92
C THR A 249 15.56 10.40 19.97
N THR A 250 16.05 11.57 19.56
CA THR A 250 16.45 12.63 20.50
C THR A 250 15.33 13.64 20.78
N ASN A 251 14.18 13.49 20.14
CA ASN A 251 13.02 14.35 20.40
C ASN A 251 12.15 13.69 21.47
N GLU A 252 12.35 14.09 22.73
CA GLU A 252 11.63 13.55 23.89
C GLU A 252 10.10 13.69 23.73
N GLN A 253 9.63 14.83 23.22
CA GLN A 253 8.20 15.06 22.96
C GLN A 253 7.64 14.10 21.90
N ALA A 254 8.42 13.78 20.86
CA ALA A 254 8.00 12.82 19.86
C ALA A 254 7.95 11.40 20.42
N MET A 255 8.93 11.00 21.24
CA MET A 255 8.97 9.68 21.85
C MET A 255 7.84 9.48 22.88
N GLU A 256 7.51 10.51 23.66
CA GLU A 256 6.35 10.51 24.57
C GLU A 256 5.02 10.47 23.81
N ALA A 257 4.92 11.23 22.71
CA ALA A 257 3.76 11.19 21.83
C ALA A 257 3.58 9.81 21.20
N LYS A 258 4.67 9.14 20.81
CA LYS A 258 4.62 7.76 20.31
C LYS A 258 4.08 6.78 21.34
N GLU A 259 4.58 6.84 22.57
CA GLU A 259 4.10 5.97 23.65
C GLU A 259 2.60 6.18 23.91
N THR A 260 2.15 7.44 23.89
CA THR A 260 0.74 7.78 24.02
C THR A 260 -0.08 7.24 22.85
N LEU A 261 0.42 7.31 21.61
CA LEU A 261 -0.23 6.72 20.43
C LEU A 261 -0.32 5.20 20.50
N ASP A 262 0.77 4.54 20.88
CA ASP A 262 0.82 3.09 21.04
C ASP A 262 -0.23 2.65 22.08
N PHE A 263 -0.40 3.41 23.16
CA PHE A 263 -1.45 3.19 24.15
C PHE A 263 -2.86 3.44 23.60
N CYS A 264 -3.08 4.53 22.84
CA CYS A 264 -4.37 4.84 22.22
C CYS A 264 -4.80 3.77 21.21
N SER A 265 -3.86 3.29 20.40
CA SER A 265 -4.07 2.19 19.45
C SER A 265 -4.39 0.88 20.17
N TYR A 266 -3.60 0.52 21.18
CA TYR A 266 -3.82 -0.69 21.97
C TYR A 266 -5.19 -0.71 22.68
N SER A 267 -5.61 0.45 23.20
CA SER A 267 -6.88 0.59 23.91
C SER A 267 -8.07 0.87 22.99
N SER A 268 -7.85 1.09 21.69
CA SER A 268 -8.88 1.50 20.72
C SER A 268 -9.67 2.74 21.16
N ILE A 269 -8.98 3.69 21.81
CA ILE A 269 -9.58 4.92 22.34
C ILE A 269 -9.20 6.11 21.45
N ALA A 270 -10.19 6.85 20.97
CA ALA A 270 -10.01 8.13 20.29
C ALA A 270 -10.33 9.28 21.25
N THR A 271 -9.31 9.80 21.95
CA THR A 271 -9.44 11.00 22.80
C THR A 271 -8.68 12.18 22.22
N ASN A 272 -8.96 13.39 22.74
CA ASN A 272 -8.19 14.60 22.44
C ASN A 272 -6.69 14.43 22.71
N GLN A 273 -6.31 13.66 23.72
CA GLN A 273 -4.89 13.37 24.01
C GLN A 273 -4.26 12.53 22.90
N CYS A 274 -4.98 11.54 22.38
CA CYS A 274 -4.52 10.73 21.24
C CYS A 274 -4.32 11.58 19.98
N MET A 275 -5.22 12.55 19.71
CA MET A 275 -5.06 13.45 18.57
C MET A 275 -3.86 14.39 18.71
N VAL A 276 -3.62 14.94 19.91
CA VAL A 276 -2.44 15.80 20.15
C VAL A 276 -1.14 15.00 20.03
N ALA A 277 -1.14 13.76 20.53
CA ALA A 277 -0.03 12.84 20.38
C ALA A 277 0.21 12.50 18.88
N GLN A 278 -0.85 12.22 18.13
CA GLN A 278 -0.78 11.98 16.67
C GLN A 278 -0.12 13.16 15.95
N ASN A 279 -0.59 14.39 16.17
CA ASN A 279 -0.01 15.57 15.54
C ASN A 279 1.46 15.79 15.91
N THR A 280 1.80 15.61 17.18
CA THR A 280 3.17 15.79 17.67
C THR A 280 4.11 14.78 17.03
N TRP A 281 3.67 13.52 16.96
CA TRP A 281 4.40 12.45 16.31
C TRP A 281 4.55 12.67 14.81
N ASP A 282 3.46 12.99 14.10
CA ASP A 282 3.47 13.20 12.64
C ASP A 282 4.39 14.35 12.24
N ASN A 283 4.37 15.45 13.00
CA ASN A 283 5.26 16.59 12.77
C ASN A 283 6.74 16.23 13.00
N ALA A 284 7.03 15.48 14.05
CA ALA A 284 8.39 15.03 14.33
C ALA A 284 8.91 14.03 13.30
N ILE A 285 8.03 13.11 12.87
CA ILE A 285 8.36 12.09 11.88
C ILE A 285 8.54 12.66 10.48
N ASN A 286 7.80 13.70 10.07
CA ASN A 286 7.85 14.22 8.70
C ASN A 286 9.28 14.59 8.23
N THR A 287 10.07 15.21 9.12
CA THR A 287 11.45 15.59 8.82
C THR A 287 12.37 14.37 8.69
N ALA A 288 12.26 13.44 9.62
CA ALA A 288 12.99 12.17 9.57
C ALA A 288 12.61 11.38 8.31
N TRP A 289 11.33 11.37 7.96
CA TRP A 289 10.84 10.65 6.81
C TRP A 289 11.34 11.21 5.49
N SER A 290 11.37 12.53 5.37
CA SER A 290 11.93 13.19 4.19
C SER A 290 13.41 12.82 4.01
N LEU A 291 14.18 12.81 5.10
CA LEU A 291 15.61 12.44 5.09
C LEU A 291 15.81 10.96 4.72
N ALA A 292 15.07 10.04 5.36
CA ALA A 292 15.17 8.62 5.07
C ALA A 292 14.68 8.28 3.65
N GLY A 293 13.59 8.90 3.21
CA GLY A 293 13.02 8.69 1.89
C GLY A 293 13.95 9.07 0.75
N ILE A 294 14.49 10.29 0.82
CA ILE A 294 15.47 10.76 -0.17
C ILE A 294 16.74 9.88 -0.10
N GLY A 295 17.20 9.53 1.10
CA GLY A 295 18.35 8.63 1.27
C GLY A 295 18.14 7.27 0.61
N LEU A 296 17.00 6.62 0.85
CA LEU A 296 16.65 5.32 0.27
C LEU A 296 16.49 5.38 -1.25
N LEU A 297 15.86 6.44 -1.79
CA LEU A 297 15.74 6.64 -3.23
C LEU A 297 17.12 6.81 -3.88
N VAL A 298 17.99 7.64 -3.29
CA VAL A 298 19.36 7.84 -3.78
C VAL A 298 20.16 6.53 -3.72
N ALA A 299 20.01 5.74 -2.65
CA ALA A 299 20.61 4.41 -2.58
C ALA A 299 20.08 3.48 -3.68
N ALA A 300 18.76 3.44 -3.89
CA ALA A 300 18.16 2.62 -4.93
C ALA A 300 18.69 2.97 -6.33
N PHE A 301 18.74 4.26 -6.69
CA PHE A 301 19.32 4.70 -7.96
C PHE A 301 20.82 4.44 -8.09
N THR A 302 21.55 4.42 -6.96
CA THR A 302 22.99 4.14 -6.96
C THR A 302 23.27 2.64 -7.15
N ILE A 303 22.49 1.78 -6.46
CA ILE A 303 22.63 0.33 -6.46
C ILE A 303 22.06 -0.30 -7.74
N VAL A 304 20.93 0.21 -8.24
CA VAL A 304 20.22 -0.34 -9.39
C VAL A 304 20.67 0.37 -10.66
N GLN A 305 21.15 -0.40 -11.64
CA GLN A 305 21.46 0.10 -12.97
C GLN A 305 20.38 -0.36 -13.95
N VAL A 306 19.86 0.59 -14.73
CA VAL A 306 18.91 0.32 -15.81
C VAL A 306 19.64 0.53 -17.13
N GLU A 307 19.81 -0.53 -17.89
CA GLU A 307 20.39 -0.45 -19.23
C GLU A 307 19.30 -0.54 -20.28
N LYS A 308 19.38 0.36 -21.26
CA LYS A 308 18.59 0.30 -22.48
C LYS A 308 19.44 -0.31 -23.59
N ARG A 309 18.86 -1.26 -24.31
CA ARG A 309 19.48 -1.83 -25.51
C ARG A 309 19.77 -0.74 -26.55
N ASN A 310 20.96 -0.77 -27.14
CA ASN A 310 21.32 0.20 -28.18
C ASN A 310 20.58 -0.09 -29.50
N LEU A 311 20.71 0.82 -30.50
CA LEU A 311 20.08 0.67 -31.82
C LEU A 311 20.53 -0.60 -32.58
N ALA A 312 21.65 -1.20 -32.19
CA ALA A 312 22.19 -2.43 -32.75
C ALA A 312 21.74 -3.70 -32.01
N GLY A 313 20.95 -3.58 -30.93
CA GLY A 313 20.48 -4.72 -30.15
C GLY A 313 21.49 -5.28 -29.14
N ASN A 314 22.57 -4.56 -28.85
CA ASN A 314 23.58 -4.94 -27.86
C ASN A 314 23.40 -4.18 -26.53
N TRP A 315 23.89 -4.77 -25.44
CA TRP A 315 23.89 -4.13 -24.13
C TRP A 315 25.11 -3.20 -23.99
N PRO A 316 24.96 -1.99 -23.41
CA PRO A 316 26.08 -1.07 -23.20
C PRO A 316 27.25 -1.70 -22.43
N SER A 317 26.95 -2.56 -21.45
CA SER A 317 27.93 -3.28 -20.65
C SER A 317 28.77 -4.29 -21.45
N GLU A 318 28.21 -4.93 -22.47
CA GLU A 318 28.93 -5.88 -23.33
C GLU A 318 29.95 -5.19 -24.26
N ILE A 319 29.70 -3.92 -24.59
CA ILE A 319 30.60 -3.13 -25.45
C ILE A 319 31.83 -2.68 -24.65
N SER A 320 31.63 -2.27 -23.38
CA SER A 320 32.72 -1.82 -22.51
C SER A 320 33.66 -2.93 -22.01
N GLU A 321 33.23 -4.20 -22.05
CA GLU A 321 34.10 -5.35 -21.72
C GLU A 321 34.90 -5.85 -22.94
N SER A 322 34.59 -5.36 -24.15
CA SER A 322 35.23 -5.76 -25.41
C SER A 322 36.28 -4.77 -25.95
N GLU A 323 36.46 -3.63 -25.26
CA GLU A 323 37.55 -2.66 -25.46
C GLU A 323 38.60 -2.80 -24.34
#